data_AF-A0A914VEY4-F1
#
_entry.id   AF-A0A914VEY4-F1
#
_cell.length_a   1.000
_cell.length_b   1.000
_cell.length_c   1.000
_cell.angle_alpha   90.00
_cell.angle_beta   90.00
_cell.angle_gamma   90.00
#
_symmetry.space_group_name_H-M   'P 1'
#
loop_
_entity.id
_entity.type
_entity.pdbx_description
1 polymer ?
#
loop_
_entity_poly.entity_id
_entity_poly.type
_entity_poly.pdbx_seq_one_letter_code
_entity_poly.pdbx_strand_id
1 'polypeptide(L)'
;MVFFILGGLAMFASYVPEIADLIGSRQKYGGEYKGEHGKKHIVVCGYITYESVSHFLQDFLHEDREDVDVEVVFLHRVPPDLELEGLFKRHFTKVEFFTGTVMDSIDLSRVKVDEADGCLVLAN
;
A
#
# COMPACT_ATOMS: atom_id res chain seq x y z
N MET A 1 5.92 2.47 -49.35
CA MET A 1 6.38 1.43 -48.39
C MET A 1 7.35 2.01 -47.35
N VAL A 2 8.48 2.62 -47.77
CA VAL A 2 9.49 3.19 -46.85
C VAL A 2 8.94 4.29 -45.93
N PHE A 3 8.14 5.23 -46.44
CA PHE A 3 7.53 6.30 -45.64
C PHE A 3 6.60 5.79 -44.54
N PHE A 4 5.89 4.69 -44.79
CA PHE A 4 5.00 4.07 -43.81
C PHE A 4 5.78 3.40 -42.67
N ILE A 5 6.91 2.76 -43.01
CA ILE A 5 7.79 2.13 -42.02
C ILE A 5 8.43 3.19 -41.12
N LEU A 6 8.96 4.27 -41.70
CA LEU A 6 9.57 5.36 -40.93
C LEU A 6 8.55 6.09 -40.04
N GLY A 7 7.36 6.40 -40.58
CA GLY A 7 6.28 7.02 -39.81
C GLY A 7 5.74 6.11 -38.70
N GLY A 8 5.58 4.81 -38.99
CA GLY A 8 5.14 3.82 -38.01
C GLY A 8 6.14 3.61 -36.88
N LEU A 9 7.44 3.55 -37.17
CA LEU A 9 8.51 3.48 -36.16
C LEU A 9 8.56 4.72 -35.29
N ALA A 10 8.42 5.91 -35.89
CA ALA A 10 8.40 7.17 -35.13
C ALA A 10 7.20 7.22 -34.16
N MET A 11 6.00 6.85 -34.63
CA MET A 11 4.81 6.77 -33.78
C MET A 11 4.92 5.70 -32.69
N PHE A 12 5.45 4.52 -33.01
CA PHE A 12 5.64 3.46 -32.02
C PHE A 12 6.62 3.90 -30.92
N ALA A 13 7.74 4.52 -31.29
CA ALA A 13 8.75 4.99 -30.36
C ALA A 13 8.24 6.09 -29.40
N SER A 14 7.27 6.90 -29.83
CA SER A 14 6.67 7.94 -28.98
C SER A 14 5.50 7.43 -28.15
N TYR A 15 4.56 6.71 -28.76
CA TYR A 15 3.28 6.39 -28.12
C TYR A 15 3.34 5.16 -27.22
N VAL A 16 4.19 4.17 -27.50
CA VAL A 16 4.26 2.96 -26.66
C VAL A 16 4.77 3.27 -25.25
N PRO A 17 5.86 4.05 -25.06
CA PRO A 17 6.28 4.46 -23.72
C PRO A 17 5.20 5.25 -23.00
N GLU A 18 4.54 6.19 -23.68
CA GLU A 18 3.50 7.03 -23.09
C GLU A 18 2.28 6.22 -22.62
N ILE A 19 1.84 5.25 -23.42
CA ILE A 19 0.75 4.33 -23.04
C ILE A 19 1.19 3.41 -21.89
N ALA A 20 2.42 2.89 -21.93
CA ALA A 20 2.96 2.03 -20.88
C ALA A 20 3.03 2.78 -19.53
N ASP A 21 3.49 4.04 -19.55
CA ASP A 21 3.52 4.91 -18.37
C ASP A 21 2.11 5.19 -17.85
N LEU A 22 1.15 5.45 -18.74
CA LEU A 22 -0.24 5.70 -18.34
C LEU A 22 -0.87 4.47 -17.66
N ILE A 23 -0.63 3.27 -18.21
CA ILE A 23 -1.10 2.00 -17.62
C ILE A 23 -0.37 1.74 -16.29
N GLY A 24 0.92 2.01 -16.23
CA GLY A 24 1.77 1.85 -15.04
C GLY A 24 1.45 2.84 -13.91
N SER A 25 0.95 4.03 -14.23
CA SER A 25 0.62 5.09 -13.27
C SER A 25 -0.65 4.83 -12.46
N ARG A 26 -1.39 3.76 -12.74
CA ARG A 26 -2.57 3.41 -11.95
C ARG A 26 -2.15 3.16 -10.51
N GLN A 27 -2.69 3.95 -9.57
CA GLN A 27 -2.38 3.81 -8.16
C GLN A 27 -2.85 2.44 -7.63
N LYS A 28 -1.92 1.49 -7.57
CA LYS A 28 -2.15 0.11 -7.07
C LYS A 28 -2.58 0.09 -5.61
N TYR A 29 -2.05 1.00 -4.81
CA TYR A 29 -2.29 1.14 -3.37
C TYR A 29 -3.17 2.36 -3.04
N GLY A 30 -4.01 2.76 -3.99
CA GLY A 30 -5.07 3.75 -3.76
C GLY A 30 -6.31 3.11 -3.11
N GLY A 31 -7.46 3.77 -3.26
CA GLY A 31 -8.74 3.26 -2.73
C GLY A 31 -8.88 3.47 -1.22
N GLU A 32 -9.98 2.99 -0.65
CA GLU A 32 -10.39 3.22 0.75
C GLU A 32 -10.46 1.89 1.51
N TYR A 33 -10.08 1.93 2.79
CA TYR A 33 -10.19 0.79 3.69
C TYR A 33 -11.66 0.43 3.91
N LYS A 34 -11.99 -0.84 3.69
CA LYS A 34 -13.35 -1.39 3.86
C LYS A 34 -13.32 -2.50 4.89
N GLY A 35 -13.09 -2.13 6.15
CA GLY A 35 -13.13 -3.07 7.25
C GLY A 35 -14.43 -3.86 7.30
N GLU A 36 -14.34 -5.12 7.70
CA GLU A 36 -15.51 -5.94 7.97
C GLU A 36 -16.25 -5.44 9.21
N HIS A 37 -17.58 -5.52 9.18
CA HIS A 37 -18.41 -5.02 10.26
C HIS A 37 -18.10 -5.76 11.57
N GLY A 38 -17.58 -5.06 12.57
CA GLY A 38 -17.24 -5.61 13.89
C GLY A 38 -15.79 -6.06 14.04
N LYS A 39 -14.98 -6.05 12.98
CA LYS A 39 -13.52 -6.22 13.10
C LYS A 39 -12.86 -4.90 13.45
N LYS A 40 -11.90 -4.98 14.36
CA LYS A 40 -11.09 -3.85 14.77
C LYS A 40 -9.90 -3.70 13.83
N HIS A 41 -9.47 -2.48 13.60
CA HIS A 41 -8.23 -2.23 12.88
C HIS A 41 -7.37 -1.20 13.59
N ILE A 42 -6.07 -1.29 13.33
CA ILE A 42 -5.10 -0.29 13.73
C ILE A 42 -4.45 0.33 12.49
N VAL A 43 -4.08 1.60 12.59
CA VAL A 43 -3.37 2.30 11.53
C VAL A 43 -1.89 2.41 11.90
N VAL A 44 -1.00 1.95 11.02
CA VAL A 44 0.45 2.00 11.23
C VAL A 44 1.08 2.93 10.20
N CYS A 45 1.88 3.88 10.67
CA CYS A 45 2.53 4.88 9.83
C CYS A 45 3.95 5.19 10.32
N GLY A 46 4.64 6.14 9.68
CA GLY A 46 6.00 6.54 10.05
C GLY A 46 7.07 5.86 9.20
N TYR A 47 8.10 5.32 9.84
CA TYR A 47 9.23 4.64 9.20
C TYR A 47 8.85 3.21 8.78
N ILE A 48 8.26 3.10 7.59
CA ILE A 48 7.80 1.84 7.02
C ILE A 48 8.88 1.27 6.09
N THR A 49 9.60 0.25 6.55
CA THR A 49 10.58 -0.53 5.79
C THR A 49 10.33 -2.02 5.98
N TYR A 50 10.93 -2.88 5.16
CA TYR A 50 10.83 -4.33 5.36
C TYR A 50 11.23 -4.74 6.79
N GLU A 51 12.32 -4.19 7.32
CA GLU A 51 12.83 -4.50 8.65
C GLU A 51 11.85 -4.06 9.74
N SER A 52 11.41 -2.80 9.73
CA SER A 52 10.52 -2.27 10.77
C SER A 52 9.16 -2.97 10.78
N VAL A 53 8.61 -3.25 9.60
CA VAL A 53 7.33 -3.95 9.44
C VAL A 53 7.46 -5.42 9.81
N SER A 54 8.55 -6.10 9.42
CA SER A 54 8.76 -7.52 9.75
C SER A 54 8.83 -7.74 11.27
N HIS A 55 9.62 -6.91 11.97
CA HIS A 55 9.68 -6.96 13.43
C HIS A 55 8.34 -6.65 14.08
N PHE A 56 7.65 -5.61 13.61
CA PHE A 56 6.33 -5.27 14.10
C PHE A 56 5.32 -6.42 13.94
N LEU A 57 5.24 -7.02 12.75
CA LEU A 57 4.29 -8.10 12.48
C LEU A 57 4.61 -9.39 13.26
N GLN A 58 5.90 -9.69 13.49
CA GLN A 58 6.30 -10.84 14.31
C GLN A 58 5.80 -10.73 15.75
N ASP A 59 5.89 -9.54 16.35
CA ASP A 59 5.49 -9.31 17.73
C ASP A 59 3.97 -9.07 17.89
N PHE A 60 3.36 -8.45 16.89
CA PHE A 60 1.95 -8.04 16.92
C PHE A 60 1.00 -9.16 16.51
N LEU A 61 1.36 -9.96 15.50
CA LEU A 61 0.54 -11.08 15.00
C LEU A 61 0.94 -12.44 15.59
N HIS A 62 1.66 -12.46 16.72
CA HIS A 62 2.11 -13.70 17.35
C HIS A 62 0.93 -14.57 17.81
N GLU A 63 1.02 -15.89 17.59
CA GLU A 63 -0.06 -16.86 17.89
C GLU A 63 -0.41 -16.97 19.38
N ASP A 64 0.51 -16.57 20.26
CA ASP A 64 0.32 -16.57 21.72
C ASP A 64 -0.53 -15.41 22.24
N ARG A 65 -0.94 -14.47 21.38
CA ARG A 65 -1.87 -13.40 21.77
C ARG A 65 -3.31 -13.89 21.64
N GLU A 66 -4.14 -13.59 22.64
CA GLU A 66 -5.54 -14.04 22.67
C GLU A 66 -6.46 -13.21 21.73
N ASP A 67 -6.02 -12.01 21.32
CA ASP A 67 -6.82 -11.01 20.57
C ASP A 67 -6.30 -10.86 19.12
N VAL A 68 -6.45 -11.91 18.30
CA VAL A 68 -5.79 -12.01 16.97
C VAL A 68 -6.66 -11.57 15.78
N ASP A 69 -7.82 -10.97 16.04
CA ASP A 69 -8.76 -10.50 15.01
C ASP A 69 -8.73 -8.97 14.86
N VAL A 70 -7.50 -8.44 14.77
CA VAL A 70 -7.24 -7.03 14.46
C VAL A 70 -6.56 -6.94 13.11
N GLU A 71 -7.10 -6.11 12.22
CA GLU A 71 -6.50 -5.79 10.93
C GLU A 71 -5.48 -4.67 11.07
N VAL A 72 -4.40 -4.74 10.30
CA VAL A 72 -3.32 -3.77 10.30
C VAL A 72 -3.35 -3.01 8.98
N VAL A 73 -3.61 -1.71 9.06
CA VAL A 73 -3.66 -0.81 7.91
C VAL A 73 -2.42 0.05 7.88
N PHE A 74 -1.52 -0.18 6.92
CA PHE A 74 -0.33 0.63 6.73
C PHE A 74 -0.62 1.85 5.86
N LEU A 75 -0.19 3.04 6.29
CA LEU A 75 -0.27 4.28 5.52
C LEU A 75 1.13 4.89 5.34
N HIS A 76 1.62 4.91 4.10
CA HIS A 76 2.94 5.46 3.80
C HIS A 76 3.02 6.13 2.42
N ARG A 77 3.89 7.14 2.28
CA ARG A 77 3.97 7.98 1.07
C ARG A 77 4.59 7.25 -0.12
N VAL A 78 5.57 6.41 0.16
CA VAL A 78 6.31 5.68 -0.86
C VAL A 78 5.66 4.30 -1.03
N PRO A 79 5.38 3.84 -2.26
CA PRO A 79 4.88 2.49 -2.46
C PRO A 79 5.90 1.45 -1.96
N PRO A 80 5.46 0.27 -1.50
CA PRO A 80 6.34 -0.77 -1.01
C PRO A 80 7.24 -1.28 -2.14
N ASP A 81 8.47 -1.66 -1.78
CA ASP A 81 9.34 -2.42 -2.66
C ASP A 81 8.86 -3.88 -2.78
N LEU A 82 9.52 -4.67 -3.63
CA LEU A 82 9.12 -6.05 -3.90
C LEU A 82 9.17 -6.96 -2.66
N GLU A 83 10.08 -6.68 -1.72
CA GLU A 83 10.22 -7.46 -0.49
C GLU A 83 9.06 -7.18 0.47
N LEU A 84 8.74 -5.91 0.68
CA LEU A 84 7.63 -5.47 1.50
C LEU A 84 6.27 -5.84 0.86
N GLU A 85 6.15 -5.78 -0.47
CA GLU A 85 5.00 -6.32 -1.19
C GLU A 85 4.81 -7.82 -0.93
N GLY A 86 5.92 -8.57 -0.94
CA GLY A 86 5.92 -10.00 -0.62
C GLY A 86 5.43 -10.27 0.80
N LEU A 87 5.89 -9.44 1.75
CA LEU A 87 5.47 -9.51 3.15
C LEU A 87 3.97 -9.25 3.31
N PHE A 88 3.44 -8.19 2.69
CA PHE A 88 2.00 -7.87 2.75
C PHE A 88 1.15 -8.96 2.09
N LYS A 89 1.58 -9.52 0.96
CA LYS A 89 0.86 -10.63 0.31
C LYS A 89 0.83 -11.90 1.15
N ARG A 90 1.87 -12.16 1.94
CA ARG A 90 1.90 -13.32 2.86
C ARG A 90 0.86 -13.19 3.98
N HIS A 91 0.58 -11.96 4.41
CA HIS A 91 -0.38 -11.65 5.47
C HIS A 91 -1.65 -10.94 4.94
N PHE A 92 -2.06 -11.22 3.69
CA PHE A 92 -3.10 -10.46 2.99
C PHE A 92 -4.47 -10.43 3.68
N THR A 93 -4.77 -11.40 4.55
CA THR A 93 -6.03 -11.45 5.29
C THR A 93 -6.05 -10.54 6.51
N LYS A 94 -4.89 -10.05 6.96
CA LYS A 94 -4.75 -9.22 8.16
C LYS A 94 -4.07 -7.88 7.89
N VAL A 95 -3.46 -7.71 6.73
CA VAL A 95 -2.63 -6.55 6.42
C VAL A 95 -3.04 -5.92 5.11
N GLU A 96 -3.33 -4.62 5.15
CA GLU A 96 -3.56 -3.79 3.99
C GLU A 96 -2.57 -2.61 3.96
N PHE A 97 -2.23 -2.15 2.75
CA PHE A 97 -1.32 -1.03 2.55
C PHE A 97 -1.95 0.02 1.63
N PHE A 98 -1.88 1.28 2.04
CA PHE A 98 -2.33 2.43 1.28
C PHE A 98 -1.19 3.43 1.07
N THR A 99 -1.04 3.89 -0.16
CA THR A 99 -0.11 4.98 -0.49
C THR A 99 -0.75 6.31 -0.15
N GLY A 100 -0.20 7.04 0.83
CA GLY A 100 -0.73 8.32 1.29
C GLY A 100 0.09 8.90 2.44
N THR A 101 -0.39 9.99 3.05
CA THR A 101 0.29 10.66 4.16
C THR A 101 -0.65 10.96 5.32
N VAL A 102 -0.16 10.75 6.54
CA VAL A 102 -0.87 11.16 7.79
C VAL A 102 -1.04 12.68 7.97
N MET A 103 -0.50 13.47 7.04
CA MET A 103 -0.60 14.93 7.06
C MET A 103 -1.77 15.43 6.21
N ASP A 104 -2.42 14.54 5.46
CA ASP A 104 -3.58 14.82 4.63
C ASP A 104 -4.81 14.20 5.28
N SER A 105 -5.82 15.02 5.57
CA SER A 105 -7.09 14.56 6.13
C SER A 105 -7.82 13.58 5.22
N ILE A 106 -7.65 13.69 3.90
CA ILE A 106 -8.31 12.78 2.94
C ILE A 106 -7.74 11.38 3.11
N ASP A 107 -6.41 11.26 3.24
CA ASP A 107 -5.76 9.97 3.47
C ASP A 107 -6.11 9.38 4.84
N LEU A 108 -6.26 10.21 5.87
CA LEU A 108 -6.71 9.76 7.20
C LEU A 108 -8.14 9.22 7.17
N SER A 109 -9.06 9.91 6.47
CA SER A 109 -10.43 9.41 6.27
C SER A 109 -10.44 8.12 5.45
N ARG A 110 -9.58 8.02 4.45
CA ARG A 110 -9.48 6.86 3.56
C ARG A 110 -9.04 5.58 4.27
N VAL A 111 -8.24 5.72 5.33
CA VAL A 111 -7.85 4.60 6.21
C VAL A 111 -8.73 4.50 7.47
N LYS A 112 -9.78 5.31 7.57
CA LYS A 112 -10.74 5.32 8.68
C LYS A 112 -10.06 5.44 10.04
N VAL A 113 -9.15 6.42 10.17
CA VAL A 113 -8.38 6.63 11.41
C VAL A 113 -9.29 6.93 12.62
N ASP A 114 -10.45 7.51 12.38
CA ASP A 114 -11.47 7.85 13.37
C ASP A 114 -12.21 6.62 13.91
N GLU A 115 -12.30 5.55 13.12
CA GLU A 115 -12.89 4.27 13.50
C GLU A 115 -11.82 3.28 14.03
N ALA A 116 -10.53 3.62 13.94
CA ALA A 116 -9.43 2.74 14.33
C ALA A 116 -9.29 2.63 15.85
N ASP A 117 -8.94 1.44 16.33
CA ASP A 117 -8.66 1.18 17.75
C ASP A 117 -7.39 1.87 18.24
N GLY A 118 -6.47 2.18 17.32
CA GLY A 118 -5.24 2.87 17.62
C GLY A 118 -4.43 3.24 16.39
N CYS A 119 -3.54 4.21 16.55
CA CYS A 119 -2.57 4.61 15.54
C CYS A 119 -1.16 4.44 16.09
N LEU A 120 -0.33 3.67 15.39
CA LEU A 120 1.06 3.41 15.75
C LEU A 120 1.98 4.14 14.78
N VAL A 121 2.92 4.91 15.34
CA VAL A 121 3.92 5.64 14.57
C VAL A 121 5.27 4.95 14.77
N LEU A 122 5.75 4.24 13.75
CA LEU A 122 7.07 3.64 13.75
C LEU A 122 8.13 4.73 13.57
N ALA A 123 9.14 4.71 14.43
CA ALA A 123 10.31 5.57 14.35
C ALA A 123 11.56 4.71 14.09
N ASN A 124 12.58 5.33 13.50
CA ASN A 124 13.89 4.71 13.26
C ASN A 124 14.75 4.67 14.53
#